data_AF-A0A924B6S4-F1
#
_entry.id   AF-A0A924B6S4-F1
#
_cell.length_a   1.000
_cell.length_b   1.000
_cell.length_c   1.000
_cell.angle_alpha   90.00
_cell.angle_beta   90.00
_cell.angle_gamma   90.00
#
_symmetry.space_group_name_H-M   'P 1'
#
loop_
_entity.id
_entity.type
_entity.pdbx_description
1 polymer ?
#
loop_
_entity_poly.entity_id
_entity_poly.type
_entity_poly.pdbx_seq_one_letter_code
_entity_poly.pdbx_strand_id
1 'polypeptide(L)'
;MRAFAFLSLFVVASLSMADGLPSAASANGDDLSLFFQPNAALISFKEANTMPVLPLPSALNFNPLKGFVKWNLNEFRCADCAIKVVAKNPFLLTNDVYQFLMALGDEKAELQELYGIHGQEYNLLAQMAVGILGRESNFFQSKRYLLKEKVPALIGLAKAIVSFAKGREINNNSRGPTQIKIVPTKIEDHYGIQPEELKDPKKSAIATMGFLINALDELRRQVRIRKITYITKDKIVDYLPYIYFGAARAIYNRTATPEKNAYVQEMRKYMTWVDVYEYHPELNVKN
;
A
#
# COMPACT_ATOMS: atom_id res chain seq x y z
N MET A 1 46.21 -23.66 15.93
CA MET A 1 46.08 -22.35 15.26
C MET A 1 46.30 -22.54 13.77
N ARG A 2 45.25 -22.47 12.95
CA ARG A 2 45.33 -22.54 11.48
C ARG A 2 44.60 -21.32 10.93
N ALA A 3 45.37 -20.40 10.35
CA ALA A 3 44.87 -19.23 9.65
C ALA A 3 44.44 -19.64 8.23
N PHE A 4 43.19 -19.34 7.87
CA PHE A 4 42.72 -19.41 6.49
C PHE A 4 42.70 -18.00 5.92
N ALA A 5 43.56 -17.75 4.94
CA ALA A 5 43.57 -16.54 4.15
C ALA A 5 42.45 -16.64 3.09
N PHE A 6 41.55 -15.65 3.08
CA PHE A 6 40.57 -15.46 2.01
C PHE A 6 41.21 -14.63 0.91
N LEU A 7 41.39 -15.23 -0.27
CA LEU A 7 41.81 -14.55 -1.49
C LEU A 7 40.56 -14.04 -2.24
N SER A 8 40.44 -12.73 -2.35
CA SER A 8 39.36 -12.04 -3.07
C SER A 8 39.70 -11.99 -4.57
N LEU A 9 38.92 -12.68 -5.41
CA LEU A 9 39.03 -12.56 -6.85
C LEU A 9 38.04 -11.50 -7.36
N PHE A 10 38.56 -10.34 -7.75
CA PHE A 10 37.83 -9.33 -8.51
C PHE A 10 37.89 -9.67 -10.00
N VAL A 11 36.74 -9.86 -10.64
CA VAL A 11 36.63 -9.86 -12.11
C VAL A 11 36.16 -8.47 -12.54
N VAL A 12 37.08 -7.71 -13.12
CA VAL A 12 36.80 -6.45 -13.82
C VAL A 12 36.50 -6.81 -15.28
N ALA A 13 35.26 -6.60 -15.71
CA ALA A 13 34.88 -6.67 -17.12
C ALA A 13 34.81 -5.25 -17.67
N SER A 14 35.86 -4.87 -18.38
CA SER A 14 35.95 -3.65 -19.19
C SER A 14 35.34 -3.93 -20.55
N LEU A 15 34.24 -3.26 -20.93
CA LEU A 15 33.80 -3.19 -22.33
C LEU A 15 34.00 -1.77 -22.84
N SER A 16 35.03 -1.63 -23.67
CA SER A 16 35.27 -0.52 -24.59
C SER A 16 34.35 -0.69 -25.79
N MET A 17 33.63 0.36 -26.19
CA MET A 17 33.15 0.51 -27.55
C MET A 17 33.38 1.97 -27.98
N ALA A 18 34.30 2.11 -28.93
CA ALA A 18 34.50 3.29 -29.74
C ALA A 18 34.11 2.98 -31.19
N ASP A 19 33.78 4.05 -31.90
CA ASP A 19 33.77 4.27 -33.35
C ASP A 19 32.49 3.97 -34.15
N GLY A 20 32.08 5.02 -34.90
CA GLY A 20 31.42 4.85 -36.19
C GLY A 20 30.14 5.66 -36.41
N LEU A 21 30.22 6.98 -36.54
CA LEU A 21 29.16 7.78 -37.19
C LEU A 21 29.65 8.26 -38.56
N PRO A 22 29.00 7.88 -39.68
CA PRO A 22 29.20 8.55 -40.94
C PRO A 22 28.23 9.73 -41.12
N SER A 23 28.79 10.80 -41.66
CA SER A 23 28.11 11.97 -42.22
C SER A 23 27.58 11.67 -43.63
N ALA A 24 26.33 12.05 -43.91
CA ALA A 24 25.78 12.38 -45.23
C ALA A 24 24.38 12.99 -44.99
N ALA A 25 24.10 14.24 -45.33
CA ALA A 25 23.92 14.84 -46.65
C ALA A 25 22.44 15.18 -46.87
N SER A 26 22.25 16.43 -47.25
CA SER A 26 21.03 17.09 -47.72
C SER A 26 20.35 16.35 -48.88
N ALA A 27 19.02 16.23 -48.84
CA ALA A 27 18.19 16.20 -50.03
C ALA A 27 16.77 16.72 -49.72
N ASN A 28 16.27 17.48 -50.69
CA ASN A 28 15.01 18.21 -50.72
C ASN A 28 13.77 17.30 -50.66
N GLY A 29 12.66 17.94 -50.27
CA GLY A 29 11.33 17.84 -50.87
C GLY A 29 10.83 16.46 -51.29
N ASP A 30 9.76 15.99 -50.64
CA ASP A 30 8.49 15.84 -51.36
C ASP A 30 7.33 15.62 -50.40
N ASP A 31 6.25 16.28 -50.78
CA ASP A 31 4.91 16.29 -50.23
C ASP A 31 4.28 14.88 -50.31
N LEU A 32 3.97 14.31 -49.15
CA LEU A 32 3.06 13.17 -49.02
C LEU A 32 2.06 13.46 -47.91
N SER A 33 1.31 14.54 -48.11
CA SER A 33 0.03 14.80 -47.46
C SER A 33 -1.07 13.89 -48.02
N LEU A 34 -1.04 12.59 -47.72
CA LEU A 34 -2.19 11.70 -47.95
C LEU A 34 -2.11 10.46 -47.05
N PHE A 35 -3.26 10.11 -46.47
CA PHE A 35 -3.51 8.99 -45.55
C PHE A 35 -3.18 9.23 -44.08
N PHE A 36 -4.02 10.02 -43.39
CA PHE A 36 -4.65 9.61 -42.14
C PHE A 36 -5.88 10.51 -41.91
N GLN A 37 -7.06 10.04 -42.31
CA GLN A 37 -8.32 10.59 -41.82
C GLN A 37 -8.67 9.86 -40.51
N PRO A 38 -8.68 10.53 -39.35
CA PRO A 38 -9.33 9.98 -38.18
C PRO A 38 -10.83 10.22 -38.29
N ASN A 39 -11.57 9.19 -38.71
CA ASN A 39 -13.01 9.14 -38.53
C ASN A 39 -13.35 9.08 -37.02
N ALA A 40 -14.26 9.97 -36.66
CA ALA A 40 -15.01 10.12 -35.41
C ALA A 40 -15.16 8.88 -34.50
N ALA A 41 -14.88 9.10 -33.21
CA ALA A 41 -15.77 8.70 -32.10
C ALA A 41 -15.41 9.49 -30.83
N LEU A 42 -15.80 10.77 -30.79
CA LEU A 42 -15.82 11.57 -29.56
C LEU A 42 -16.96 11.05 -28.68
N ILE A 43 -16.66 10.08 -27.82
CA ILE A 43 -17.59 9.66 -26.77
C ILE A 43 -17.62 10.77 -25.72
N SER A 44 -18.63 11.62 -25.84
CA SER A 44 -19.01 12.62 -24.84
C SER A 44 -19.45 11.91 -23.55
N PHE A 45 -18.56 11.79 -22.57
CA PHE A 45 -18.93 11.47 -21.19
C PHE A 45 -19.51 12.73 -20.51
N LYS A 46 -20.70 13.14 -20.96
CA LYS A 46 -21.59 14.03 -20.20
C LYS A 46 -22.77 13.18 -19.76
N GLU A 47 -22.71 12.79 -18.49
CA GLU A 47 -23.80 12.37 -17.59
C GLU A 47 -23.22 11.35 -16.61
N ALA A 48 -22.41 11.86 -15.68
CA ALA A 48 -22.23 11.18 -14.42
C ALA A 48 -23.60 11.19 -13.74
N ASN A 49 -24.26 10.02 -13.71
CA ASN A 49 -25.44 9.74 -12.92
C ASN A 49 -25.27 10.37 -11.53
N THR A 50 -25.97 11.47 -11.29
CA THR A 50 -26.20 11.98 -9.94
C THR A 50 -27.03 10.91 -9.23
N MET A 51 -26.37 10.00 -8.53
CA MET A 51 -27.06 9.11 -7.61
C MET A 51 -27.88 9.98 -6.65
N PRO A 52 -29.14 9.63 -6.36
CA PRO A 52 -29.91 10.35 -5.36
C PRO A 52 -29.13 10.30 -4.05
N VAL A 53 -28.67 11.48 -3.60
CA VAL A 53 -28.16 11.67 -2.25
C VAL A 53 -29.36 11.36 -1.35
N LEU A 54 -29.38 10.17 -0.75
CA LEU A 54 -30.41 9.80 0.21
C LEU A 54 -30.43 10.91 1.28
N PRO A 55 -31.58 11.54 1.54
CA PRO A 55 -31.68 12.52 2.61
C PRO A 55 -31.31 11.80 3.90
N LEU A 56 -30.18 12.21 4.50
CA LEU A 56 -29.82 11.80 5.84
C LEU A 56 -31.02 12.15 6.72
N PRO A 57 -31.70 11.16 7.33
CA PRO A 57 -32.80 11.45 8.24
C PRO A 57 -32.28 12.44 9.28
N SER A 58 -33.10 13.41 9.64
CA SER A 58 -32.87 14.40 10.69
C SER A 58 -32.74 13.67 12.05
N ALA A 59 -31.66 12.91 12.21
CA ALA A 59 -31.35 12.11 13.36
C ALA A 59 -30.78 13.05 14.42
N LEU A 60 -31.68 13.51 15.27
CA LEU A 60 -31.43 14.21 16.53
C LEU A 60 -30.15 13.72 17.21
N ASN A 61 -29.12 14.58 17.25
CA ASN A 61 -27.97 14.57 18.15
C ASN A 61 -27.22 13.22 18.34
N PHE A 62 -27.15 12.36 17.31
CA PHE A 62 -26.26 11.20 17.38
C PHE A 62 -24.82 11.65 17.14
N ASN A 63 -24.01 11.68 18.21
CA ASN A 63 -22.56 11.78 18.06
C ASN A 63 -21.99 10.36 17.88
N PRO A 64 -21.58 9.95 16.66
CA PRO A 64 -21.04 8.61 16.40
C PRO A 64 -19.73 8.34 17.16
N LEU A 65 -19.12 9.37 17.75
CA LEU A 65 -17.90 9.32 18.54
C LEU A 65 -18.15 9.50 20.04
N LYS A 66 -19.40 9.37 20.52
CA LYS A 66 -19.67 9.36 21.96
C LYS A 66 -18.90 8.21 22.62
N GLY A 67 -18.08 8.54 23.62
CA GLY A 67 -17.19 7.59 24.31
C GLY A 67 -15.90 7.25 23.56
N PHE A 68 -15.64 7.88 22.41
CA PHE A 68 -14.41 7.69 21.66
C PHE A 68 -13.42 8.83 21.92
N VAL A 69 -12.16 8.49 22.22
CA VAL A 69 -11.07 9.45 22.41
C VAL A 69 -10.10 9.31 21.25
N LYS A 70 -9.60 10.45 20.76
CA LYS A 70 -8.60 10.45 19.68
C LYS A 70 -7.31 9.77 20.17
N TRP A 71 -6.86 8.77 19.43
CA TRP A 71 -5.64 8.04 19.70
C TRP A 71 -4.39 8.87 19.37
N ASN A 72 -3.33 8.68 20.16
CA ASN A 72 -2.02 9.27 19.95
C ASN A 72 -0.95 8.20 20.19
N LEU A 73 0.02 8.08 19.28
CA LEU A 73 1.07 7.06 19.32
C LEU A 73 1.89 7.05 20.62
N ASN A 74 2.03 8.21 21.27
CA ASN A 74 2.82 8.36 22.50
C ASN A 74 1.98 8.22 23.78
N GLU A 75 0.66 8.05 23.66
CA GLU A 75 -0.25 7.96 24.79
C GLU A 75 -0.89 6.58 24.81
N PHE A 76 -0.33 5.69 25.62
CA PHE A 76 -0.95 4.39 25.85
C PHE A 76 -2.17 4.57 26.75
N ARG A 77 -3.36 4.32 26.21
CA ARG A 77 -4.61 4.40 26.95
C ARG A 77 -5.29 3.05 27.11
N CYS A 78 -5.14 2.14 26.15
CA CYS A 78 -5.81 0.85 26.18
C CYS A 78 -5.13 -0.21 25.28
N ALA A 79 -5.16 -1.48 25.70
CA ALA A 79 -4.54 -2.59 24.99
C ALA A 79 -5.46 -3.20 23.91
N ASP A 80 -6.75 -3.28 24.19
CA ASP A 80 -7.76 -4.07 23.47
C ASP A 80 -9.02 -3.26 23.11
N CYS A 81 -9.00 -1.94 23.34
CA CYS A 81 -10.15 -1.09 23.03
C CYS A 81 -10.50 -1.11 21.55
N ALA A 82 -11.81 -1.20 21.27
CA ALA A 82 -12.35 -1.02 19.94
C ALA A 82 -11.91 0.32 19.36
N ILE A 83 -11.68 0.36 18.04
CA ILE A 83 -11.30 1.59 17.36
C ILE A 83 -12.27 1.98 16.26
N LYS A 84 -12.26 3.27 15.94
CA LYS A 84 -12.83 3.82 14.72
C LYS A 84 -11.76 4.58 13.95
N VAL A 85 -11.62 4.27 12.67
CA VAL A 85 -10.78 5.05 11.75
C VAL A 85 -11.68 6.02 11.00
N VAL A 86 -11.56 7.31 11.30
CA VAL A 86 -12.46 8.35 10.82
C VAL A 86 -11.78 9.17 9.74
N ALA A 87 -12.41 9.23 8.56
CA ALA A 87 -11.98 10.09 7.47
C ALA A 87 -12.13 11.57 7.84
N LYS A 88 -11.06 12.34 7.63
CA LYS A 88 -11.05 13.81 7.73
C LYS A 88 -11.15 14.48 6.38
N ASN A 89 -10.76 13.77 5.34
CA ASN A 89 -10.70 14.27 3.99
C ASN A 89 -11.93 13.80 3.17
N PRO A 90 -12.70 14.70 2.54
CA PRO A 90 -13.84 14.34 1.70
C PRO A 90 -13.53 13.34 0.57
N PHE A 91 -12.29 13.30 0.08
CA PHE A 91 -11.85 12.34 -0.93
C PHE A 91 -11.96 10.87 -0.46
N LEU A 92 -12.07 10.63 0.85
CA LEU A 92 -12.22 9.31 1.44
C LEU A 92 -13.68 8.86 1.60
N LEU A 93 -14.67 9.68 1.21
CA LEU A 93 -16.09 9.41 1.44
C LEU A 93 -16.73 8.47 0.38
N THR A 94 -15.95 7.54 -0.17
CA THR A 94 -16.48 6.50 -1.07
C THR A 94 -16.88 5.26 -0.27
N ASN A 95 -17.83 4.48 -0.79
CA ASN A 95 -18.26 3.24 -0.15
C ASN A 95 -17.09 2.25 0.06
N ASP A 96 -16.21 2.10 -0.93
CA ASP A 96 -15.09 1.17 -0.84
C ASP A 96 -14.10 1.58 0.26
N VAL A 97 -13.80 2.88 0.36
CA VAL A 97 -12.95 3.39 1.45
C VAL A 97 -13.63 3.21 2.79
N TYR A 98 -14.93 3.51 2.90
CA TYR A 98 -15.68 3.30 4.14
C TYR A 98 -15.63 1.85 4.60
N GLN A 99 -15.86 0.88 3.71
CA GLN A 99 -15.77 -0.55 4.02
C GLN A 99 -14.35 -0.96 4.45
N PHE A 100 -13.32 -0.44 3.78
CA PHE A 100 -11.93 -0.65 4.19
C PHE A 100 -11.66 -0.11 5.61
N LEU A 101 -12.08 1.13 5.90
CA LEU A 101 -11.88 1.77 7.20
C LEU A 101 -12.66 1.07 8.33
N MET A 102 -13.89 0.64 8.07
CA MET A 102 -14.70 -0.12 9.02
C MET A 102 -14.04 -1.45 9.36
N ALA A 103 -13.56 -2.19 8.36
CA ALA A 103 -12.86 -3.45 8.57
C ALA A 103 -11.62 -3.31 9.47
N LEU A 104 -10.88 -2.19 9.40
CA LEU A 104 -9.76 -1.94 10.30
C LEU A 104 -10.18 -1.86 11.78
N GLY A 105 -11.39 -1.39 12.07
CA GLY A 105 -11.94 -1.33 13.43
C GLY A 105 -12.60 -2.64 13.86
N ASP A 106 -13.46 -3.18 13.00
CA ASP A 106 -14.29 -4.36 13.29
C ASP A 106 -13.44 -5.62 13.52
N GLU A 107 -12.33 -5.75 12.80
CA GLU A 107 -11.46 -6.94 12.84
C GLU A 107 -10.29 -6.80 13.83
N LYS A 108 -10.24 -5.70 14.61
CA LYS A 108 -9.11 -5.42 15.50
C LYS A 108 -8.89 -6.52 16.53
N ALA A 109 -9.93 -6.91 17.27
CA ALA A 109 -9.80 -7.88 18.35
C ALA A 109 -9.29 -9.24 17.82
N GLU A 110 -9.89 -9.74 16.75
CA GLU A 110 -9.52 -11.00 16.11
C GLU A 110 -8.07 -10.98 15.59
N LEU A 111 -7.67 -9.91 14.90
CA LEU A 111 -6.31 -9.77 14.39
C LEU A 111 -5.28 -9.60 15.52
N GLN A 112 -5.64 -8.93 16.61
CA GLN A 112 -4.79 -8.84 17.79
C GLN A 112 -4.56 -10.20 18.43
N GLU A 113 -5.61 -11.01 18.56
CA GLU A 113 -5.52 -12.37 19.08
C GLU A 113 -4.68 -13.28 18.15
N LEU A 114 -5.00 -13.31 16.85
CA LEU A 114 -4.35 -14.16 15.85
C LEU A 114 -2.83 -13.90 15.73
N TYR A 115 -2.41 -12.65 15.91
CA TYR A 115 -1.01 -12.25 15.78
C TYR A 115 -0.29 -11.98 17.10
N GLY A 116 -1.02 -11.86 18.22
CA GLY A 116 -0.46 -11.40 19.49
C GLY A 116 0.09 -9.97 19.41
N ILE A 117 -0.50 -9.10 18.58
CA ILE A 117 -0.04 -7.72 18.41
C ILE A 117 -0.68 -6.78 19.45
N HIS A 118 0.14 -5.89 20.00
CA HIS A 118 -0.30 -4.90 21.00
C HIS A 118 -1.17 -3.78 20.38
N GLY A 119 -2.16 -3.28 21.11
CA GLY A 119 -3.16 -2.34 20.59
C GLY A 119 -2.59 -1.05 19.98
N GLN A 120 -1.55 -0.48 20.58
CA GLN A 120 -0.88 0.70 20.03
C GLN A 120 -0.23 0.44 18.67
N GLU A 121 0.34 -0.74 18.51
CA GLU A 121 1.00 -1.14 17.27
C GLU A 121 -0.06 -1.42 16.22
N TYR A 122 -1.14 -2.09 16.60
CA TYR A 122 -2.30 -2.27 15.74
C TYR A 122 -2.84 -0.92 15.22
N ASN A 123 -3.11 0.04 16.11
CA ASN A 123 -3.65 1.35 15.73
C ASN A 123 -2.71 2.10 14.76
N LEU A 124 -1.40 2.03 15.02
CA LEU A 124 -0.40 2.59 14.12
C LEU A 124 -0.44 1.93 12.75
N LEU A 125 -0.47 0.60 12.69
CA LEU A 125 -0.53 -0.17 11.45
C LEU A 125 -1.85 0.08 10.70
N ALA A 126 -2.97 0.25 11.40
CA ALA A 126 -4.25 0.61 10.81
C ALA A 126 -4.18 1.99 10.12
N GLN A 127 -3.57 2.98 10.77
CA GLN A 127 -3.33 4.28 10.14
C GLN A 127 -2.39 4.16 8.93
N MET A 128 -1.33 3.35 9.03
CA MET A 128 -0.41 3.08 7.93
C MET A 128 -1.09 2.37 6.75
N ALA A 129 -2.01 1.43 7.00
CA ALA A 129 -2.77 0.74 5.97
C ALA A 129 -3.57 1.73 5.11
N VAL A 130 -4.17 2.76 5.72
CA VAL A 130 -4.81 3.87 4.97
C VAL A 130 -3.79 4.66 4.15
N GLY A 131 -2.61 4.93 4.72
CA GLY A 131 -1.53 5.59 3.99
C GLY A 131 -1.11 4.83 2.73
N ILE A 132 -0.99 3.50 2.84
CA ILE A 132 -0.66 2.60 1.73
C ILE A 132 -1.80 2.57 0.71
N LEU A 133 -3.06 2.48 1.16
CA LEU A 133 -4.23 2.53 0.29
C LEU A 133 -4.24 3.79 -0.59
N GLY A 134 -3.96 4.95 0.01
CA GLY A 134 -3.82 6.20 -0.72
C GLY A 134 -2.68 6.17 -1.73
N ARG A 135 -1.52 5.66 -1.32
CA ARG A 135 -0.32 5.59 -2.17
C ARG A 135 -0.48 4.66 -3.38
N GLU A 136 -1.11 3.50 -3.18
CA GLU A 136 -1.12 2.41 -4.16
C GLU A 136 -2.25 2.53 -5.17
N SER A 137 -3.44 2.94 -4.71
CA SER A 137 -4.63 3.00 -5.55
C SER A 137 -5.29 4.36 -5.59
N ASN A 138 -4.73 5.39 -4.95
CA ASN A 138 -5.43 6.66 -4.72
C ASN A 138 -6.83 6.38 -4.18
N PHE A 139 -6.92 5.53 -3.14
CA PHE A 139 -8.18 5.14 -2.51
C PHE A 139 -9.16 4.52 -3.50
N PHE A 140 -8.75 3.47 -4.21
CA PHE A 140 -9.52 2.75 -5.25
C PHE A 140 -9.76 3.53 -6.56
N GLN A 141 -9.29 4.77 -6.70
CA GLN A 141 -9.63 5.63 -7.84
C GLN A 141 -8.55 5.72 -8.93
N SER A 142 -7.35 5.19 -8.72
CA SER A 142 -6.26 5.38 -9.68
C SER A 142 -6.59 4.67 -10.99
N LYS A 143 -6.40 5.38 -12.12
CA LYS A 143 -6.62 4.81 -13.46
C LYS A 143 -5.85 3.50 -13.67
N ARG A 144 -4.63 3.43 -13.13
CA ARG A 144 -3.77 2.24 -13.17
C ARG A 144 -4.40 1.06 -12.42
N TYR A 145 -4.96 1.31 -11.24
CA TYR A 145 -5.68 0.30 -10.47
C TYR A 145 -6.93 -0.17 -11.23
N LEU A 146 -7.78 0.76 -11.66
CA LEU A 146 -9.01 0.45 -12.38
C LEU A 146 -8.76 -0.33 -13.68
N LEU A 147 -7.69 0.00 -14.41
CA LEU A 147 -7.30 -0.73 -15.62
C LEU A 147 -6.87 -2.17 -15.31
N LYS A 148 -6.12 -2.39 -14.23
CA LYS A 148 -5.69 -3.73 -13.81
C LYS A 148 -6.89 -4.61 -13.44
N GLU A 149 -7.89 -4.04 -12.77
CA GLU A 149 -9.10 -4.77 -12.37
C GLU A 149 -10.03 -5.08 -13.55
N LYS A 150 -10.16 -4.15 -14.51
CA LYS A 150 -11.06 -4.34 -15.66
C LYS A 150 -10.54 -5.29 -16.73
N VAL A 151 -9.22 -5.49 -16.82
CA VAL A 151 -8.64 -6.35 -17.86
C VAL A 151 -7.59 -7.32 -17.32
N PRO A 152 -7.95 -8.23 -16.38
CA PRO A 152 -7.00 -9.17 -15.79
C PRO A 152 -6.43 -10.12 -16.85
N ALA A 153 -7.28 -10.57 -17.79
CA ALA A 153 -6.93 -11.52 -18.84
C ALA A 153 -5.92 -10.96 -19.84
N LEU A 154 -6.05 -9.69 -20.25
CA LEU A 154 -5.14 -9.07 -21.23
C LEU A 154 -3.76 -8.81 -20.63
N ILE A 155 -3.69 -8.39 -19.36
CA ILE A 155 -2.40 -8.22 -18.66
C ILE A 155 -1.75 -9.58 -18.41
N GLY A 156 -2.55 -10.59 -18.05
CA GLY A 156 -2.10 -11.98 -17.91
C GLY A 156 -1.51 -12.51 -19.21
N LEU A 157 -2.21 -12.33 -20.33
CA LEU A 157 -1.76 -12.74 -21.67
C LEU A 157 -0.52 -11.98 -22.12
N ALA A 158 -0.48 -10.65 -21.98
CA ALA A 158 0.69 -9.86 -22.32
C ALA A 158 1.91 -10.28 -21.48
N LYS A 159 1.73 -10.52 -20.17
CA LYS A 159 2.80 -11.03 -19.31
C LYS A 159 3.21 -12.45 -19.67
N ALA A 160 2.28 -13.32 -20.04
CA ALA A 160 2.59 -14.69 -20.47
C ALA A 160 3.42 -14.68 -21.75
N ILE A 161 3.04 -13.88 -22.75
CA ILE A 161 3.81 -13.68 -24.00
C ILE A 161 5.22 -13.15 -23.68
N VAL A 162 5.32 -12.12 -22.83
CA VAL A 162 6.62 -11.54 -22.43
C VAL A 162 7.47 -12.51 -21.61
N SER A 163 6.86 -13.32 -20.75
CA SER A 163 7.57 -14.29 -19.88
C SER A 163 8.02 -15.51 -20.67
N PHE A 164 7.20 -15.98 -21.61
CA PHE A 164 7.54 -17.02 -22.59
C PHE A 164 8.73 -16.58 -23.45
N ALA A 165 8.72 -15.35 -23.96
CA ALA A 165 9.84 -14.80 -24.73
C ALA A 165 11.13 -14.60 -23.90
N LYS A 166 11.04 -14.52 -22.57
CA LYS A 166 12.16 -14.25 -21.66
C LYS A 166 12.57 -15.45 -20.78
N GLY A 167 11.92 -16.60 -20.92
CA GLY A 167 12.20 -17.82 -20.14
C GLY A 167 12.07 -17.65 -18.62
N ARG A 168 11.15 -16.82 -18.12
CA ARG A 168 10.95 -16.57 -16.68
C ARG A 168 9.64 -17.16 -16.17
N GLU A 169 9.64 -17.69 -14.96
CA GLU A 169 8.41 -18.12 -14.27
C GLU A 169 7.45 -16.95 -14.05
N ILE A 170 6.14 -17.24 -14.17
CA ILE A 170 5.07 -16.26 -13.97
C ILE A 170 5.00 -15.94 -12.48
N ASN A 171 5.64 -14.84 -12.09
CA ASN A 171 5.70 -14.38 -10.71
C ASN A 171 4.31 -13.91 -10.20
N ASN A 172 4.06 -14.10 -8.90
CA ASN A 172 2.83 -13.67 -8.23
C ASN A 172 2.65 -12.15 -8.41
N ASN A 173 1.57 -11.76 -9.08
CA ASN A 173 1.25 -10.36 -9.33
C ASN A 173 0.66 -9.72 -8.07
N SER A 174 1.00 -8.47 -7.80
CA SER A 174 0.32 -7.67 -6.77
C SER A 174 -1.18 -7.53 -7.08
N ARG A 175 -2.01 -7.65 -6.05
CA ARG A 175 -3.48 -7.63 -6.15
C ARG A 175 -4.09 -6.58 -5.21
N GLY A 176 -5.30 -6.14 -5.55
CA GLY A 176 -6.10 -5.25 -4.70
C GLY A 176 -5.60 -3.81 -4.63
N PRO A 177 -6.32 -2.95 -3.89
CA PRO A 177 -6.09 -1.51 -3.83
C PRO A 177 -4.83 -1.15 -3.03
N THR A 178 -4.31 -2.05 -2.20
CA THR A 178 -3.04 -1.90 -1.47
C THR A 178 -1.88 -2.63 -2.16
N GLN A 179 -2.13 -3.34 -3.28
CA GLN A 179 -1.09 -4.00 -4.08
C GLN A 179 -0.26 -5.04 -3.31
N ILE A 180 -0.88 -5.79 -2.40
CA ILE A 180 -0.24 -6.91 -1.70
C ILE A 180 0.09 -8.02 -2.70
N LYS A 181 1.27 -8.63 -2.56
CA LYS A 181 1.72 -9.72 -3.45
C LYS A 181 1.33 -11.11 -2.98
N ILE A 182 1.29 -11.32 -1.66
CA ILE A 182 1.06 -12.61 -1.01
C ILE A 182 0.16 -12.36 0.19
N VAL A 183 -0.98 -13.05 0.25
CA VAL A 183 -1.83 -13.06 1.45
C VAL A 183 -1.06 -13.81 2.55
N PRO A 184 -0.90 -13.25 3.77
CA PRO A 184 -0.24 -13.95 4.85
C PRO A 184 -0.95 -15.27 5.17
N THR A 185 -0.20 -16.35 5.38
CA THR A 185 -0.76 -17.70 5.66
C THR A 185 -1.73 -17.69 6.84
N LYS A 186 -1.42 -16.97 7.93
CA LYS A 186 -2.36 -16.82 9.06
C LYS A 186 -3.71 -16.21 8.65
N ILE A 187 -3.72 -15.23 7.73
CA ILE A 187 -4.96 -14.63 7.21
C ILE A 187 -5.67 -15.60 6.29
N GLU A 188 -4.94 -16.27 5.41
CA GLU A 188 -5.49 -17.27 4.49
C GLU A 188 -6.16 -18.41 5.26
N ASP A 189 -5.48 -19.00 6.23
CA ASP A 189 -5.97 -20.13 7.03
C ASP A 189 -7.18 -19.73 7.89
N HIS A 190 -7.16 -18.53 8.49
CA HIS A 190 -8.19 -18.09 9.42
C HIS A 190 -9.43 -17.52 8.71
N TYR A 191 -9.25 -16.69 7.68
CA TYR A 191 -10.34 -15.99 6.99
C TYR A 191 -10.72 -16.61 5.64
N GLY A 192 -9.95 -17.58 5.13
CA GLY A 192 -10.14 -18.14 3.79
C GLY A 192 -9.93 -17.12 2.67
N ILE A 193 -9.22 -16.01 2.92
CA ILE A 193 -9.03 -14.94 1.94
C ILE A 193 -8.02 -15.37 0.89
N GLN A 194 -8.46 -15.37 -0.37
CA GLN A 194 -7.62 -15.70 -1.52
C GLN A 194 -7.12 -14.43 -2.25
N PRO A 195 -5.97 -14.47 -2.96
CA PRO A 195 -5.40 -13.30 -3.65
C PRO A 195 -6.36 -12.60 -4.62
N GLU A 196 -7.25 -13.33 -5.29
CA GLU A 196 -8.24 -12.84 -6.25
C GLU A 196 -9.34 -12.00 -5.59
N GLU A 197 -9.52 -12.18 -4.28
CA GLU A 197 -10.55 -11.51 -3.50
C GLU A 197 -10.07 -10.19 -2.92
N LEU A 198 -8.79 -9.85 -3.08
CA LEU A 198 -8.20 -8.60 -2.56
C LEU A 198 -8.75 -7.33 -3.23
N LYS A 199 -9.63 -7.44 -4.23
CA LYS A 199 -10.43 -6.32 -4.74
C LYS A 199 -11.57 -5.93 -3.81
N ASP A 200 -12.01 -6.84 -2.95
CA ASP A 200 -12.98 -6.56 -1.89
C ASP A 200 -12.32 -5.67 -0.82
N PRO A 201 -12.90 -4.51 -0.48
CA PRO A 201 -12.29 -3.57 0.45
C PRO A 201 -12.04 -4.15 1.85
N LYS A 202 -12.98 -4.96 2.36
CA LYS A 202 -12.87 -5.57 3.70
C LYS A 202 -11.75 -6.60 3.71
N LYS A 203 -11.73 -7.53 2.74
CA LYS A 203 -10.67 -8.55 2.63
C LYS A 203 -9.30 -7.90 2.38
N SER A 204 -9.26 -6.84 1.59
CA SER A 204 -8.03 -6.06 1.38
C SER A 204 -7.51 -5.44 2.67
N ALA A 205 -8.37 -4.85 3.51
CA ALA A 205 -7.97 -4.28 4.79
C ALA A 205 -7.36 -5.35 5.72
N ILE A 206 -8.05 -6.48 5.88
CA ILE A 206 -7.60 -7.61 6.71
C ILE A 206 -6.24 -8.14 6.24
N ALA A 207 -6.11 -8.41 4.94
CA ALA A 207 -4.85 -8.89 4.37
C ALA A 207 -3.72 -7.85 4.51
N THR A 208 -4.03 -6.56 4.36
CA THR A 208 -3.05 -5.46 4.54
C THR A 208 -2.55 -5.44 5.98
N MET A 209 -3.44 -5.58 6.95
CA MET A 209 -3.07 -5.63 8.37
C MET A 209 -2.20 -6.83 8.68
N GLY A 210 -2.62 -8.04 8.29
CA GLY A 210 -1.80 -9.25 8.49
C GLY A 210 -0.41 -9.13 7.85
N PHE A 211 -0.32 -8.52 6.67
CA PHE A 211 0.96 -8.30 6.00
C PHE A 211 1.83 -7.29 6.76
N LEU A 212 1.26 -6.16 7.18
CA LEU A 212 1.96 -5.12 7.94
C LEU A 212 2.47 -5.62 9.29
N ILE A 213 1.71 -6.47 9.97
CA ILE A 213 2.13 -7.09 11.23
C ILE A 213 3.37 -7.96 11.00
N ASN A 214 3.35 -8.84 10.01
CA ASN A 214 4.51 -9.66 9.65
C ASN A 214 5.71 -8.80 9.22
N ALA A 215 5.47 -7.71 8.48
CA ALA A 215 6.52 -6.78 8.08
C ALA A 215 7.15 -6.06 9.28
N LEU A 216 6.36 -5.73 10.30
CA LEU A 216 6.83 -5.10 11.54
C LEU A 216 7.72 -6.07 12.33
N ASP A 217 7.31 -7.32 12.45
CA ASP A 217 8.12 -8.37 13.08
C ASP A 217 9.44 -8.59 12.34
N GLU A 218 9.39 -8.61 11.00
CA GLU A 218 10.59 -8.71 10.19
C GLU A 218 11.53 -7.50 10.41
N LEU A 219 10.99 -6.29 10.41
CA LEU A 219 11.77 -5.08 10.67
C LEU A 219 12.46 -5.17 12.03
N ARG A 220 11.73 -5.54 13.09
CA ARG A 220 12.26 -5.69 14.46
C ARG A 220 13.33 -6.75 14.55
N ARG A 221 13.10 -7.91 13.92
CA ARG A 221 14.06 -9.00 13.84
C ARG A 221 15.37 -8.52 13.21
N GLN A 222 15.28 -7.79 12.10
CA GLN A 222 16.45 -7.27 11.40
C GLN A 222 17.16 -6.17 12.19
N VAL A 223 16.41 -5.28 12.84
CA VAL A 223 16.96 -4.26 13.74
C VAL A 223 17.79 -4.92 14.85
N ARG A 224 17.28 -5.99 15.46
CA ARG A 224 17.97 -6.74 16.52
C ARG A 224 19.21 -7.46 16.00
N ILE A 225 19.08 -8.27 14.94
CA ILE A 225 20.18 -9.09 14.40
C ILE A 225 21.32 -8.22 13.87
N ARG A 226 20.98 -7.12 13.18
CA ARG A 226 21.96 -6.24 12.53
C ARG A 226 22.39 -5.06 13.41
N LYS A 227 21.89 -4.98 14.65
CA LYS A 227 22.17 -3.91 15.61
C LYS A 227 21.93 -2.51 15.01
N ILE A 228 20.80 -2.33 14.34
CA ILE A 228 20.44 -1.07 13.69
C ILE A 228 19.96 -0.09 14.76
N THR A 229 20.67 1.01 14.98
CA THR A 229 20.37 1.96 16.08
C THR A 229 19.51 3.15 15.66
N TYR A 230 19.43 3.47 14.36
CA TYR A 230 18.68 4.63 13.87
C TYR A 230 17.18 4.38 13.65
N ILE A 231 16.71 3.12 13.85
CA ILE A 231 15.29 2.77 13.78
C ILE A 231 14.77 2.67 15.22
N THR A 232 14.31 3.81 15.73
CA THR A 232 13.66 3.94 17.04
C THR A 232 12.16 3.70 16.93
N LYS A 233 11.47 3.60 18.08
CA LYS A 233 10.01 3.33 18.14
C LYS A 233 9.20 4.38 17.35
N ASP A 234 9.55 5.65 17.46
CA ASP A 234 8.93 6.77 16.75
C ASP A 234 9.28 6.82 15.25
N LYS A 235 10.29 6.06 14.81
CA LYS A 235 10.74 5.97 13.41
C LYS A 235 10.27 4.71 12.69
N ILE A 236 9.54 3.82 13.35
CA ILE A 236 9.04 2.59 12.72
C ILE A 236 8.24 2.90 11.45
N VAL A 237 7.39 3.95 11.48
CA VAL A 237 6.57 4.39 10.34
C VAL A 237 7.41 4.77 9.12
N ASP A 238 8.61 5.33 9.34
CA ASP A 238 9.49 5.80 8.27
C ASP A 238 10.19 4.63 7.55
N TYR A 239 10.42 3.51 8.25
CA TYR A 239 11.21 2.39 7.73
C TYR A 239 10.39 1.15 7.38
N LEU A 240 9.27 0.90 8.05
CA LEU A 240 8.39 -0.23 7.75
C LEU A 240 7.95 -0.30 6.27
N PRO A 241 7.68 0.82 5.55
CA PRO A 241 7.35 0.77 4.13
C PRO A 241 8.43 0.10 3.27
N TYR A 242 9.71 0.21 3.63
CA TYR A 242 10.79 -0.44 2.89
C TYR A 242 10.70 -1.97 2.94
N ILE A 243 10.14 -2.55 4.02
CA ILE A 243 9.80 -3.97 4.04
C ILE A 243 8.62 -4.21 3.10
N TYR A 244 7.58 -3.36 3.19
CA TYR A 244 6.35 -3.47 2.42
C TYR A 244 6.57 -3.51 0.90
N PHE A 245 7.26 -2.52 0.33
CA PHE A 245 7.51 -2.47 -1.11
C PHE A 245 8.75 -3.27 -1.55
N GLY A 246 9.34 -4.07 -0.66
CA GLY A 246 10.42 -5.01 -0.99
C GLY A 246 11.81 -4.40 -1.15
N ALA A 247 12.09 -3.27 -0.51
CA ALA A 247 13.39 -2.60 -0.49
C ALA A 247 14.14 -2.72 0.85
N ALA A 248 13.94 -3.82 1.56
CA ALA A 248 14.57 -4.07 2.85
C ALA A 248 16.11 -3.97 2.82
N ARG A 249 16.74 -4.25 1.67
CA ARG A 249 18.19 -4.06 1.46
C ARG A 249 18.64 -2.62 1.71
N ALA A 250 17.81 -1.61 1.41
CA ALA A 250 18.15 -0.23 1.67
C ALA A 250 18.26 0.06 3.18
N ILE A 251 17.43 -0.61 4.00
CA ILE A 251 17.59 -0.57 5.46
C ILE A 251 18.92 -1.23 5.83
N TYR A 252 19.16 -2.46 5.36
CA TYR A 252 20.33 -3.23 5.79
C TYR A 252 21.65 -2.58 5.40
N ASN A 253 21.69 -1.93 4.24
CA ASN A 253 22.86 -1.23 3.71
C ASN A 253 22.97 0.21 4.20
N ARG A 254 22.06 0.68 5.07
CA ARG A 254 22.02 2.05 5.59
C ARG A 254 21.91 3.13 4.50
N THR A 255 21.23 2.80 3.40
CA THR A 255 20.97 3.71 2.28
C THR A 255 19.52 4.18 2.20
N ALA A 256 18.65 3.66 3.07
CA ALA A 256 17.28 4.15 3.20
C ALA A 256 17.26 5.62 3.63
N THR A 257 16.55 6.45 2.87
CA THR A 257 16.35 7.89 3.13
C THR A 257 14.85 8.19 3.15
N PRO A 258 14.13 7.83 4.24
CA PRO A 258 12.67 8.01 4.33
C PRO A 258 12.21 9.43 4.01
N GLU A 259 12.98 10.43 4.41
CA GLU A 259 12.73 11.85 4.20
C GLU A 259 12.86 12.30 2.75
N LYS A 260 13.47 11.50 1.86
CA LYS A 260 13.57 11.76 0.42
C LYS A 260 12.77 10.76 -0.43
N ASN A 261 12.27 9.70 0.18
CA ASN A 261 11.55 8.65 -0.51
C ASN A 261 10.09 9.08 -0.75
N ALA A 262 9.74 9.32 -2.02
CA ALA A 262 8.40 9.76 -2.42
C ALA A 262 7.28 8.82 -1.93
N TYR A 263 7.52 7.50 -1.90
CA TYR A 263 6.55 6.54 -1.38
C TYR A 263 6.25 6.79 0.09
N VAL A 264 7.30 6.93 0.91
CA VAL A 264 7.17 7.16 2.36
C VAL A 264 6.50 8.51 2.63
N GLN A 265 6.90 9.55 1.91
CA GLN A 265 6.30 10.89 2.05
C GLN A 265 4.81 10.91 1.71
N GLU A 266 4.42 10.31 0.57
CA GLU A 266 3.02 10.24 0.15
C GLU A 266 2.19 9.40 1.12
N MET A 267 2.69 8.24 1.54
CA MET A 267 2.03 7.41 2.55
C MET A 267 1.79 8.21 3.84
N ARG A 268 2.82 8.91 4.36
CA ARG A 268 2.70 9.76 5.56
C ARG A 268 1.67 10.86 5.37
N LYS A 269 1.65 11.52 4.21
CA LYS A 269 0.63 12.51 3.87
C LYS A 269 -0.76 11.89 3.98
N TYR A 270 -1.00 10.73 3.39
CA TYR A 270 -2.30 10.06 3.43
C TYR A 270 -2.68 9.55 4.82
N MET A 271 -1.73 9.15 5.66
CA MET A 271 -2.00 8.82 7.07
C MET A 271 -2.64 10.00 7.84
N THR A 272 -2.30 11.25 7.49
CA THR A 272 -2.90 12.44 8.13
C THR A 272 -4.35 12.70 7.73
N TRP A 273 -4.87 12.00 6.72
CA TRP A 273 -6.25 12.16 6.23
C TRP A 273 -7.27 11.38 7.04
N VAL A 274 -6.82 10.57 8.00
CA VAL A 274 -7.66 9.87 8.96
C VAL A 274 -7.19 10.16 10.38
N ASP A 275 -8.13 10.14 11.30
CA ASP A 275 -7.85 10.07 12.73
C ASP A 275 -8.31 8.69 13.24
N VAL A 276 -7.53 8.09 14.14
CA VAL A 276 -7.93 6.86 14.86
C VAL A 276 -8.50 7.28 16.20
N TYR A 277 -9.61 6.69 16.60
CA TYR A 277 -10.24 6.89 17.90
C TYR A 277 -10.36 5.56 18.63
N GLU A 278 -10.13 5.56 19.94
CA GLU A 278 -10.31 4.41 20.84
C GLU A 278 -11.58 4.58 21.67
N TYR A 279 -12.33 3.50 21.86
CA TYR A 279 -13.52 3.51 22.71
C TYR A 279 -13.15 3.34 24.19
N HIS A 280 -13.67 4.24 25.03
CA HIS A 280 -13.43 4.32 26.47
C HIS A 280 -14.77 4.34 27.21
N PRO A 281 -15.30 3.18 27.64
CA PRO A 281 -16.60 3.10 28.29
C PRO A 281 -16.68 3.92 29.59
N GLU A 282 -15.57 4.08 30.31
CA GLU A 282 -15.46 4.87 31.54
C GLU A 282 -15.77 6.36 31.36
N LEU A 283 -15.60 6.89 30.14
CA LEU A 283 -15.91 8.27 29.83
C LEU A 283 -17.39 8.50 29.53
N ASN A 284 -18.18 7.44 29.36
CA ASN A 284 -19.62 7.53 29.12
C ASN A 284 -20.46 7.67 30.39
N VAL A 285 -19.88 7.49 31.58
CA VAL A 285 -20.62 7.43 32.86
C VAL A 285 -20.87 8.82 33.49
N LYS A 286 -20.29 9.90 32.95
CA LYS A 286 -20.25 11.22 33.61
C LYS A 286 -21.22 12.30 33.07
N ASN A 287 -22.21 11.95 32.25
CA ASN A 287 -23.19 12.91 31.70
C ASN A 287 -24.63 12.52 31.98
#